data_AF-A8WQJ0-F1
#
_entry.id   AF-A8WQJ0-F1
#
_cell.length_a   1.000
_cell.length_b   1.000
_cell.length_c   1.000
_cell.angle_alpha   90.00
_cell.angle_beta   90.00
_cell.angle_gamma   90.00
#
_symmetry.space_group_name_H-M   'P 1'
#
loop_
_entity.id
_entity.type
_entity.pdbx_description
1 polymer ?
#
loop_
_entity_poly.entity_id
_entity_poly.type
_entity_poly.pdbx_seq_one_letter_code
_entity_poly.pdbx_strand_id
1 'polypeptide(L)'
;MRLGCVRLTDQDLIKFLQKWISNEAYHNLETLSMFIMNDINAVLIRQSVEFEEYDPNEPEKRPREYVLDIPYDGLFYEKYLIRDQKFVEIKRITDGKRAFLDVGDNLFNFLVLKN
;
A
#
# COMPACT_ATOMS: atom_id res chain seq x y z
N MET A 1 -2.13 -22.39 -21.29
CA MET A 1 -3.16 -21.44 -20.82
C MET A 1 -2.43 -20.36 -20.02
N ARG A 2 -2.13 -19.21 -20.62
CA ARG A 2 -1.59 -18.06 -19.88
C ARG A 2 -2.77 -17.41 -19.17
N LEU A 3 -2.72 -17.26 -17.84
CA LEU A 3 -3.62 -16.39 -17.10
C LEU A 3 -3.36 -14.96 -17.58
N GLY A 4 -4.06 -14.53 -18.63
CA GLY A 4 -3.65 -13.38 -19.45
C GLY A 4 -3.93 -12.02 -18.82
N CYS A 5 -4.92 -11.94 -17.93
CA CYS A 5 -5.22 -10.77 -17.10
C CYS A 5 -6.35 -11.19 -16.15
N VAL A 6 -6.27 -10.82 -14.88
CA VAL A 6 -7.39 -10.96 -13.93
C VAL A 6 -7.95 -9.56 -13.70
N ARG A 7 -9.27 -9.41 -13.80
CA ARG A 7 -9.93 -8.14 -13.50
C ARG A 7 -9.93 -7.95 -11.99
N LEU A 8 -9.23 -6.93 -11.51
CA LEU A 8 -9.24 -6.52 -10.11
C LEU A 8 -10.31 -5.44 -9.92
N THR A 9 -11.16 -5.57 -8.91
CA THR A 9 -12.19 -4.56 -8.61
C THR A 9 -11.80 -3.72 -7.40
N ASP A 10 -12.42 -2.55 -7.25
CA ASP A 10 -12.29 -1.72 -6.05
C ASP A 10 -12.57 -2.53 -4.78
N GLN A 11 -13.59 -3.40 -4.83
CA GLN A 11 -13.99 -4.24 -3.70
C GLN A 11 -12.92 -5.28 -3.33
N ASP A 12 -12.14 -5.77 -4.28
CA ASP A 12 -11.05 -6.72 -3.99
C ASP A 12 -9.93 -6.03 -3.22
N LEU A 13 -9.57 -4.80 -3.62
CA LEU A 13 -8.57 -3.97 -2.94
C LEU A 13 -9.04 -3.52 -1.56
N ILE A 14 -10.31 -3.11 -1.42
CA ILE A 14 -10.91 -2.74 -0.14
C ILE A 14 -10.91 -3.94 0.81
N LYS A 15 -11.36 -5.12 0.35
CA LYS A 15 -11.33 -6.35 1.16
C LYS A 15 -9.92 -6.75 1.56
N PHE A 16 -8.95 -6.60 0.65
CA PHE A 16 -7.54 -6.82 0.96
C PHE A 16 -7.09 -5.92 2.13
N LEU A 17 -7.35 -4.61 2.05
CA LEU A 17 -6.98 -3.65 3.09
C LEU A 17 -7.67 -3.99 4.42
N GLN A 18 -8.97 -4.24 4.41
CA GLN A 18 -9.74 -4.59 5.61
C GLN A 18 -9.22 -5.86 6.28
N LYS A 19 -8.88 -6.89 5.50
CA LYS A 19 -8.32 -8.15 6.01
C LYS A 19 -6.92 -7.97 6.61
N TRP A 20 -6.08 -7.12 6.02
CA TRP A 20 -4.78 -6.81 6.61
C TRP A 20 -4.93 -5.98 7.89
N ILE A 21 -5.77 -4.94 7.89
CA ILE A 21 -6.02 -4.04 9.02
C ILE A 21 -6.59 -4.79 10.23
N SER A 22 -7.54 -5.70 10.00
CA SER A 22 -8.13 -6.54 11.05
C SER A 22 -7.24 -7.70 11.48
N ASN A 23 -6.07 -7.87 10.84
CA ASN A 23 -5.19 -9.01 11.01
C ASN A 23 -5.91 -10.35 10.76
N GLU A 24 -6.88 -10.39 9.84
CA GLU A 24 -7.54 -11.63 9.41
C GLU A 24 -6.70 -12.38 8.37
N ALA A 25 -5.95 -11.66 7.53
CA ALA A 25 -5.08 -12.26 6.52
C ALA A 25 -3.83 -11.41 6.26
N TYR A 26 -2.89 -11.96 5.47
CA TYR A 26 -1.68 -11.27 5.01
C TYR A 26 -0.71 -10.86 6.14
N HIS A 27 -0.66 -11.65 7.22
CA HIS A 27 0.07 -11.32 8.45
C HIS A 27 1.56 -11.00 8.21
N ASN A 28 2.19 -11.75 7.29
CA ASN A 28 3.61 -11.67 6.94
C ASN A 28 3.86 -10.88 5.65
N LEU A 29 2.87 -10.15 5.14
CA LEU A 29 3.07 -9.31 3.96
C LEU A 29 4.07 -8.20 4.30
N GLU A 30 5.10 -8.06 3.45
CA GLU A 30 6.06 -6.95 3.50
C GLU A 30 5.70 -5.87 2.49
N THR A 31 5.43 -6.27 1.25
CA THR A 31 5.15 -5.34 0.15
C THR A 31 4.17 -5.96 -0.83
N LEU A 32 3.25 -5.16 -1.35
CA LEU A 32 2.44 -5.45 -2.53
C LEU A 32 2.49 -4.23 -3.45
N SER A 33 3.03 -4.41 -4.66
CA SER A 33 3.01 -3.40 -5.71
C SER A 33 2.43 -4.02 -6.97
N MET A 34 1.40 -3.38 -7.53
CA MET A 34 0.68 -3.88 -8.70
C MET A 34 0.45 -2.76 -9.70
N PHE A 35 0.66 -3.07 -10.97
CA PHE A 35 0.13 -2.28 -12.07
C PHE A 35 -1.28 -2.76 -12.38
N ILE A 36 -2.24 -1.85 -12.41
CA ILE A 36 -3.64 -2.15 -12.64
C ILE A 36 -3.97 -1.66 -14.04
N MET A 37 -4.46 -2.57 -14.90
CA MET A 37 -4.77 -2.27 -16.30
C MET A 37 -6.23 -1.84 -16.51
N ASN A 38 -7.06 -1.91 -15.47
CA ASN A 38 -8.46 -1.51 -15.51
C ASN A 38 -8.71 -0.32 -14.59
N ASP A 39 -9.77 0.41 -14.86
CA ASP A 39 -10.16 1.54 -14.01
C ASP A 39 -10.45 1.06 -12.59
N ILE A 40 -9.88 1.77 -11.62
CA ILE A 40 -10.18 1.65 -10.20
C ILE A 40 -10.51 3.02 -9.63
N ASN A 41 -11.40 3.06 -8.64
CA ASN A 41 -11.72 4.29 -7.93
C ASN A 41 -10.77 4.48 -6.74
N ALA A 42 -9.63 5.13 -7.00
CA ALA A 42 -8.61 5.39 -5.99
C ALA A 42 -9.15 6.16 -4.77
N VAL A 43 -10.06 7.11 -4.99
CA VAL A 43 -10.70 7.89 -3.91
C VAL A 43 -11.54 6.99 -3.02
N LEU A 44 -12.39 6.14 -3.61
CA LEU A 44 -13.22 5.18 -2.88
C LEU A 44 -12.37 4.21 -2.06
N ILE A 45 -11.28 3.69 -2.64
CA ILE A 45 -10.39 2.75 -1.96
C ILE A 45 -9.71 3.43 -0.77
N ARG A 46 -9.15 4.63 -0.95
CA ARG A 46 -8.50 5.38 0.14
C ARG A 46 -9.49 5.72 1.27
N GLN A 47 -10.71 6.14 0.94
CA GLN A 47 -11.75 6.49 1.92
C GLN A 47 -12.38 5.28 2.62
N SER A 48 -12.10 4.05 2.17
CA SER A 48 -12.66 2.84 2.78
C SER A 48 -11.97 2.40 4.07
N VAL A 49 -10.89 3.07 4.45
CA VAL A 49 -10.05 2.75 5.60
C VAL A 49 -9.66 4.01 6.35
N GLU A 50 -9.42 3.88 7.66
CA GLU A 50 -8.82 4.94 8.45
C GLU A 50 -7.34 5.11 8.07
N PHE A 51 -6.90 6.35 7.87
CA PHE A 51 -5.53 6.65 7.50
C PHE A 51 -5.02 7.99 8.06
N GLU A 52 -3.70 8.14 8.10
CA GLU A 52 -3.00 9.36 8.48
C GLU A 52 -2.23 9.93 7.28
N GLU A 53 -2.47 11.21 6.95
CA GLU A 53 -1.69 11.93 5.94
C GLU A 53 -0.30 12.28 6.46
N TYR A 54 0.62 12.59 5.55
CA TYR A 54 1.93 13.11 5.94
C TYR A 54 1.78 14.53 6.50
N ASP A 55 2.27 14.78 7.71
CA ASP A 55 2.44 16.13 8.24
C ASP A 55 3.89 16.62 8.04
N PRO A 56 4.14 17.61 7.16
CA PRO A 56 5.47 18.19 6.97
C PRO A 56 6.04 18.88 8.21
N ASN A 57 5.21 19.22 9.20
CA ASN A 57 5.65 19.86 10.45
C ASN A 57 6.19 18.85 11.47
N GLU A 58 5.87 17.56 11.33
CA GLU A 58 6.35 16.47 12.18
C GLU A 58 7.03 15.36 11.36
N PRO A 59 8.05 15.70 10.55
CA PRO A 59 8.61 14.79 9.54
C PRO A 59 9.23 13.53 10.14
N GLU A 60 9.72 13.58 11.38
CA GLU A 60 10.32 12.47 12.11
C GLU A 60 9.35 11.35 12.46
N LYS A 61 8.03 11.60 12.49
CA LYS A 61 7.03 10.54 12.71
C LYS A 61 6.98 9.52 11.57
N ARG A 62 7.48 9.89 10.39
CA ARG A 62 7.51 9.05 9.19
C ARG A 62 8.93 8.91 8.65
N PRO A 63 9.42 7.68 8.36
CA PRO A 63 10.72 7.52 7.71
C PRO A 63 10.73 8.27 6.36
N ARG A 64 11.90 8.70 5.90
CA ARG A 64 12.02 9.44 4.65
C ARG A 64 11.76 8.55 3.43
N GLU A 65 12.33 7.36 3.46
CA GLU A 65 12.27 6.39 2.38
C GLU A 65 11.91 5.00 2.91
N TYR A 66 11.24 4.22 2.06
CA TYR A 66 11.05 2.79 2.22
C TYR A 66 11.97 2.09 1.22
N VAL A 67 12.89 1.26 1.71
CA VAL A 67 13.83 0.51 0.86
C VAL A 67 13.30 -0.90 0.68
N LEU A 68 13.09 -1.30 -0.57
CA LEU A 68 12.67 -2.64 -0.95
C LEU A 68 13.92 -3.52 -1.10
N ASP A 69 14.31 -4.16 0.00
CA ASP A 69 15.44 -5.10 0.05
C ASP A 69 15.02 -6.49 -0.48
N ILE A 70 14.78 -6.58 -1.79
CA ILE A 70 14.56 -7.85 -2.50
C ILE A 70 15.45 -7.90 -3.74
N PRO A 71 16.04 -9.06 -4.08
CA PRO A 71 16.81 -9.22 -5.30
C PRO A 71 15.86 -9.33 -6.50
N TYR A 72 15.24 -8.22 -6.89
CA TYR A 72 14.31 -8.15 -8.01
C TYR A 72 14.77 -7.11 -9.02
N ASP A 73 15.06 -7.56 -10.24
CA ASP A 73 15.35 -6.72 -11.39
C ASP A 73 14.03 -6.53 -12.17
N GLY A 74 13.38 -5.37 -12.05
CA GLY A 74 12.09 -5.15 -12.73
C GLY A 74 11.48 -3.75 -12.60
N LEU A 75 10.18 -3.65 -12.86
CA LEU A 75 9.45 -2.38 -13.07
C LEU A 75 9.15 -1.56 -11.80
N PHE A 76 9.51 -2.04 -10.61
CA PHE A 76 9.21 -1.38 -9.34
C PHE A 76 10.46 -0.71 -8.77
N TYR A 77 10.26 0.39 -8.03
CA TYR A 77 11.38 1.13 -7.46
C TYR A 77 12.02 0.35 -6.30
N GLU A 78 13.35 0.34 -6.24
CA GLU A 78 14.10 -0.14 -5.07
C GLU A 78 13.84 0.73 -3.83
N LYS A 79 13.44 1.99 -4.03
CA LYS A 79 13.20 2.96 -2.97
C LYS A 79 11.96 3.81 -3.23
N TYR A 80 11.12 3.97 -2.21
CA TYR A 80 9.94 4.84 -2.25
C TYR A 80 10.09 6.00 -1.27
N LEU A 81 9.89 7.22 -1.75
CA LEU A 81 9.82 8.41 -0.89
C LEU A 81 8.43 8.47 -0.22
N ILE A 82 8.32 7.94 1.00
CA ILE A 82 7.03 7.77 1.70
C ILE A 82 6.54 9.05 2.43
N ARG A 83 7.36 10.10 2.44
CA ARG A 83 6.94 11.47 2.83
C ARG A 83 6.25 12.24 1.69
N ASP A 84 6.08 11.61 0.53
CA ASP A 84 5.26 12.13 -0.55
C ASP A 84 3.77 12.10 -0.14
N GLN A 85 3.03 13.16 -0.46
CA GLN A 85 1.60 13.30 -0.15
C GLN A 85 0.73 12.24 -0.83
N LYS A 86 1.23 11.57 -1.87
CA LYS A 86 0.52 10.43 -2.47
C LYS A 86 0.35 9.26 -1.51
N PHE A 87 1.24 9.12 -0.52
CA PHE A 87 1.18 8.06 0.49
C PHE A 87 0.38 8.48 1.71
N VAL A 88 -0.59 7.64 2.06
CA VAL A 88 -1.27 7.67 3.35
C VAL A 88 -0.77 6.52 4.22
N GLU A 89 -0.78 6.73 5.53
CA GLU A 89 -0.35 5.72 6.48
C GLU A 89 -1.57 5.01 7.10
N ILE A 90 -1.51 3.69 7.15
CA ILE A 90 -2.54 2.81 7.70
C ILE A 90 -1.94 2.02 8.86
N LYS A 91 -2.72 1.83 9.93
CA LYS A 91 -2.33 1.06 11.11
C LYS A 91 -3.18 -0.20 11.24
N ARG A 92 -2.52 -1.35 11.44
CA ARG A 92 -3.17 -2.61 11.78
C ARG A 92 -3.68 -2.57 13.21
N ILE A 93 -4.92 -2.99 13.41
CA ILE A 93 -5.63 -2.81 14.70
C ILE A 93 -4.97 -3.63 15.82
N THR A 94 -4.53 -4.85 15.52
CA THR A 94 -4.12 -5.80 16.57
C THR A 94 -2.77 -5.50 17.19
N ASP A 95 -1.83 -4.93 16.43
CA ASP A 95 -0.43 -4.76 16.86
C ASP A 95 0.16 -3.39 16.49
N GLY A 96 -0.65 -2.49 15.93
CA GLY A 96 -0.20 -1.16 15.52
C GLY A 96 0.79 -1.18 14.36
N LYS A 97 0.98 -2.33 13.67
CA LYS A 97 1.90 -2.40 12.53
C LYS A 97 1.48 -1.39 11.47
N ARG A 98 2.44 -0.63 10.96
CA ARG A 98 2.21 0.48 10.04
C ARG A 98 2.42 0.03 8.60
N ALA A 99 1.62 0.55 7.68
CA ALA A 99 1.82 0.39 6.24
C ALA A 99 1.57 1.72 5.52
N PHE A 100 2.22 1.90 4.38
CA PHE A 100 2.02 3.06 3.51
C PHE A 100 1.28 2.63 2.25
N LEU A 101 0.16 3.31 1.98
CA LEU A 101 -0.71 3.05 0.85
C LEU A 101 -0.61 4.21 -0.15
N ASP A 102 -0.31 3.88 -1.40
CA ASP A 102 -0.46 4.77 -2.55
C ASP A 102 -1.35 4.09 -3.59
N VAL A 103 -2.50 4.69 -3.83
CA VAL A 103 -3.45 4.26 -4.87
C VAL A 103 -3.54 5.38 -5.89
N GLY A 104 -3.05 5.12 -7.10
CA GLY A 104 -3.20 5.98 -8.27
C GLY A 104 -4.01 5.29 -9.37
N ASP A 105 -4.19 5.94 -10.51
CA ASP A 105 -5.06 5.46 -11.59
C ASP A 105 -4.70 4.05 -12.09
N ASN A 106 -3.41 3.73 -12.18
CA ASN A 106 -2.92 2.45 -12.68
C ASN A 106 -1.94 1.74 -11.71
N LEU A 107 -1.85 2.20 -10.46
CA LEU A 107 -0.85 1.72 -9.51
C LEU A 107 -1.47 1.53 -8.13
N PHE A 108 -1.16 0.40 -7.52
CA PHE A 108 -1.47 0.13 -6.13
C PHE A 108 -0.19 -0.30 -5.42
N ASN A 109 0.29 0.53 -4.49
CA ASN A 109 1.43 0.21 -3.63
C ASN A 109 0.95 0.10 -2.18
N PHE A 110 1.35 -0.98 -1.52
CA PHE A 110 1.12 -1.23 -0.12
C PHE A 110 2.42 -1.70 0.51
N LEU A 111 3.05 -0.82 1.28
CA LEU A 111 4.40 -0.97 1.81
C LEU A 111 4.33 -1.12 3.33
N VAL A 112 4.52 -2.32 3.86
CA VAL A 112 4.46 -2.56 5.30
C VAL A 112 5.80 -2.16 5.91
N LEU A 113 5.76 -1.24 6.88
CA LEU A 113 6.96 -0.74 7.56
C LEU A 113 7.71 -1.91 8.22
N LYS A 114 8.98 -2.06 7.85
CA LYS A 114 9.90 -3.03 8.47
C LYS A 114 10.33 -2.46 9.83
N ASN A 115 10.21 -3.27 10.88
CA ASN A 115 10.67 -2.93 12.23
C ASN A 115 12.18 -3.14 12.34
#